data_AF-A0A7T0C2H3-F1
#
_entry.id   AF-A0A7T0C2H3-F1
#
_cell.length_a   1.000
_cell.length_b   1.000
_cell.length_c   1.000
_cell.angle_alpha   90.00
_cell.angle_beta   90.00
_cell.angle_gamma   90.00
#
_symmetry.space_group_name_H-M   'P 1'
#
loop_
_entity.id
_entity.type
_entity.pdbx_description
1 polymer ?
#
loop_
_entity_poly.entity_id
_entity_poly.type
_entity_poly.pdbx_seq_one_letter_code
_entity_poly.pdbx_strand_id
1 'polypeptide(L)'
;MTNGKRLILVVGKEGSAVIIEFADLASMQCLRQEAESKGLTCKQIGIEDYLPTYRGRRYFDMQNPITKKLFNLDYLIQAWESDKNHHDGEGGVDEWFIH
;
A
#
# COMPACT_ATOMS: atom_id res chain seq x y z
N MET A 1 14.23 18.87 -16.03
CA MET A 1 12.94 18.62 -15.36
C MET A 1 12.24 17.53 -16.14
N THR A 2 12.36 16.28 -15.72
CA THR A 2 11.56 15.22 -16.33
C THR A 2 10.10 15.51 -15.98
N ASN A 3 9.25 15.65 -16.99
CA ASN A 3 7.80 15.45 -16.88
C ASN A 3 7.54 13.97 -16.52
N GLY A 4 8.14 13.51 -15.42
CA GLY A 4 8.25 12.14 -14.99
C GLY A 4 6.93 11.73 -14.41
N LYS A 5 6.14 10.98 -15.18
CA LYS A 5 4.96 10.29 -14.66
C LYS A 5 5.38 9.49 -13.44
N ARG A 6 4.89 9.88 -12.27
CA ARG A 6 5.11 9.12 -11.04
C ARG A 6 4.48 7.75 -11.21
N LEU A 7 5.21 6.71 -10.83
CA LEU A 7 4.73 5.33 -10.90
C LEU A 7 4.18 4.97 -9.53
N ILE A 8 2.89 5.23 -9.35
CA ILE A 8 2.19 5.04 -8.08
C ILE A 8 1.27 3.83 -8.21
N LEU A 9 1.44 2.87 -7.30
CA LEU A 9 0.62 1.67 -7.20
C LEU A 9 -0.14 1.68 -5.87
N VAL A 10 -1.46 1.55 -5.96
CA VAL A 10 -2.32 1.21 -4.83
C VAL A 10 -2.31 -0.32 -4.71
N VAL A 11 -1.96 -0.81 -3.53
CA VAL A 11 -2.02 -2.23 -3.20
C VAL A 11 -3.00 -2.39 -2.04
N GLY A 12 -4.03 -3.22 -2.20
CA GLY A 12 -5.10 -3.34 -1.20
C GLY A 12 -5.69 -4.74 -1.07
N LYS A 13 -6.22 -5.01 0.12
CA LYS A 13 -6.91 -6.24 0.52
C LYS A 13 -8.03 -5.88 1.50
N GLU A 14 -9.26 -6.31 1.22
CA GLU A 14 -10.41 -6.26 2.15
C GLU A 14 -10.64 -4.89 2.86
N GLY A 15 -10.58 -3.79 2.11
CA GLY A 15 -10.79 -2.42 2.63
C GLY A 15 -9.52 -1.72 3.10
N SER A 16 -8.46 -2.48 3.40
CA SER A 16 -7.13 -1.97 3.67
C SER A 16 -6.37 -1.68 2.36
N ALA A 17 -5.60 -0.60 2.33
CA ALA A 17 -4.72 -0.30 1.19
C ALA A 17 -3.53 0.56 1.59
N VAL A 18 -2.41 0.35 0.90
CA VAL A 18 -1.22 1.21 0.95
C VAL A 18 -0.90 1.75 -0.43
N ILE A 19 -0.11 2.82 -0.44
CA ILE A 19 0.36 3.49 -1.65
C ILE A 19 1.85 3.29 -1.75
N ILE A 20 2.32 2.87 -2.92
CA ILE A 20 3.73 2.57 -3.17
C ILE A 20 4.18 3.33 -4.41
N GLU A 21 5.23 4.13 -4.29
CA GLU A 21 5.82 4.87 -5.40
C GLU A 21 7.14 4.23 -5.84
N PHE A 22 7.35 4.14 -7.16
CA PHE A 22 8.50 3.49 -7.79
C PHE A 22 9.29 4.46 -8.67
N ALA A 23 10.60 4.20 -8.79
CA ALA A 23 11.46 4.86 -9.77
C ALA A 23 11.23 4.36 -11.20
N ASP A 24 10.85 3.08 -11.36
CA ASP A 24 10.81 2.41 -12.66
C ASP A 24 9.65 1.41 -12.78
N LEU A 25 9.25 1.16 -14.02
CA LEU A 25 8.08 0.32 -14.34
C LEU A 25 8.33 -1.16 -14.05
N ALA A 26 9.56 -1.64 -14.20
CA ALA A 26 9.88 -3.05 -14.00
C ALA A 26 9.73 -3.45 -12.53
N SER A 27 10.25 -2.62 -11.61
CA SER A 27 10.08 -2.79 -10.17
C SER A 27 8.60 -2.77 -9.76
N MET A 28 7.81 -1.85 -10.34
CA MET A 28 6.37 -1.78 -10.08
C MET A 28 5.62 -3.03 -10.56
N GLN A 29 5.93 -3.53 -11.77
CA GLN A 29 5.29 -4.73 -12.32
C GLN A 29 5.68 -5.99 -11.54
N CYS A 30 6.93 -6.09 -11.08
CA CYS A 30 7.39 -7.20 -10.24
C CYS A 30 6.56 -7.27 -8.95
N LEU A 31 6.42 -6.15 -8.24
CA LEU A 31 5.60 -6.12 -7.02
C LEU A 31 4.12 -6.36 -7.32
N ARG A 32 3.59 -5.81 -8.42
CA ARG A 32 2.20 -6.07 -8.82
C ARG A 32 1.94 -7.56 -8.99
N GLN A 33 2.80 -8.26 -9.75
CA GLN A 33 2.65 -9.70 -9.98
C GLN A 33 2.73 -10.49 -8.68
N GLU A 34 3.68 -10.14 -7.80
CA GLU A 34 3.80 -10.77 -6.49
C GLU A 34 2.53 -10.55 -5.65
N ALA A 35 2.04 -9.31 -5.57
CA ALA A 35 0.85 -8.96 -4.81
C ALA A 35 -0.42 -9.63 -5.36
N GLU A 36 -0.63 -9.64 -6.67
CA GLU A 36 -1.75 -10.32 -7.31
C GLU A 36 -1.69 -11.84 -7.07
N SER A 37 -0.49 -12.45 -7.12
CA SER A 37 -0.33 -13.88 -6.81
C SER A 37 -0.69 -14.24 -5.37
N LYS A 38 -0.60 -13.26 -4.46
CA LYS A 38 -0.97 -13.38 -3.04
C LYS A 38 -2.43 -12.94 -2.77
N GLY A 39 -3.21 -12.67 -3.82
CA GLY A 39 -4.63 -12.31 -3.73
C GLY A 39 -4.91 -10.83 -3.42
N LEU A 40 -3.94 -9.94 -3.62
CA LEU A 40 -4.12 -8.50 -3.42
C LEU A 40 -4.62 -7.83 -4.70
N THR A 41 -5.36 -6.74 -4.53
CA THR A 41 -5.77 -5.86 -5.63
C THR A 41 -4.71 -4.80 -5.88
N CYS A 42 -4.36 -4.61 -7.15
CA CYS A 42 -3.34 -3.65 -7.57
C CYS A 42 -3.90 -2.65 -8.58
N LYS A 43 -3.84 -1.35 -8.29
CA LYS A 43 -4.29 -0.28 -9.20
C LYS A 43 -3.19 0.76 -9.38
N GLN A 44 -2.74 0.95 -10.62
CA GLN A 44 -1.83 2.05 -10.92
C GLN A 44 -2.64 3.35 -10.99
N ILE A 45 -2.13 4.41 -10.39
CA ILE A 45 -2.80 5.71 -10.32
C ILE A 45 -1.86 6.85 -10.72
N GLY A 46 -2.43 7.99 -11.09
CA GLY A 46 -1.69 9.23 -11.23
C GLY A 46 -1.50 9.95 -9.89
N ILE A 47 -0.58 10.91 -9.84
CA ILE A 47 -0.42 11.80 -8.67
C ILE A 47 -1.68 12.64 -8.41
N GLU A 48 -2.44 12.93 -9.47
CA GLU A 48 -3.69 13.68 -9.39
C GLU A 48 -4.82 12.88 -8.71
N ASP A 49 -4.79 11.55 -8.82
CA ASP A 49 -5.72 10.66 -8.11
C ASP A 49 -5.32 10.45 -6.64
N TYR A 50 -4.02 10.59 -6.33
CA TYR A 50 -3.52 10.36 -4.97
C TYR A 50 -4.06 11.37 -3.96
N LEU A 51 -3.96 12.67 -4.26
CA LEU A 51 -4.34 13.74 -3.33
C LEU A 51 -5.81 13.71 -2.89
N PRO A 52 -6.82 13.52 -3.77
CA PRO A 52 -8.22 13.51 -3.36
C PRO A 52 -8.67 12.18 -2.77
N THR A 53 -8.09 11.04 -3.17
CA THR A 53 -8.66 9.70 -2.86
C THR A 53 -7.84 8.89 -1.86
N TYR A 54 -6.52 9.10 -1.81
CA TYR A 54 -5.60 8.24 -1.07
C TYR A 54 -4.76 8.98 -0.03
N ARG A 55 -4.97 10.30 0.12
CA ARG A 55 -4.32 11.10 1.15
C ARG A 55 -4.62 10.53 2.55
N GLY A 56 -3.59 10.43 3.37
CA GLY A 56 -3.66 9.86 4.72
C GLY A 56 -3.47 8.34 4.78
N ARG A 57 -3.52 7.64 3.64
CA ARG A 57 -3.12 6.22 3.60
C ARG A 57 -1.61 6.07 3.75
N ARG A 58 -1.18 4.92 4.27
CA ARG A 58 0.24 4.60 4.43
C ARG A 58 0.95 4.63 3.07
N TYR A 59 2.07 5.34 3.02
CA TYR A 59 2.83 5.61 1.81
C TYR A 59 4.24 5.04 1.92
N PHE A 60 4.67 4.31 0.89
CA PHE A 60 6.01 3.74 0.78
C PHE A 60 6.70 4.28 -0.47
N ASP A 61 7.78 5.02 -0.26
CA ASP A 61 8.66 5.45 -1.34
C ASP A 61 9.76 4.41 -1.58
N MET A 62 9.66 3.64 -2.67
CA MET A 62 10.65 2.62 -3.04
C MET A 62 11.94 3.22 -3.63
N GLN A 63 11.97 4.52 -3.89
CA GLN A 63 13.19 5.24 -4.26
C GLN A 63 14.08 5.44 -3.04
N ASN A 64 13.50 5.47 -1.84
CA ASN A 64 14.24 5.50 -0.59
C ASN A 64 14.90 4.13 -0.33
N PRO A 65 16.24 4.05 -0.20
CA PRO A 65 16.95 2.79 -0.03
C PRO A 65 16.60 2.07 1.29
N ILE A 66 16.20 2.81 2.34
CA ILE A 66 15.76 2.23 3.61
C ILE A 66 14.42 1.54 3.42
N THR A 67 13.45 2.21 2.81
CA THR A 67 12.14 1.61 2.49
C THR A 67 12.32 0.40 1.60
N LYS A 68 13.13 0.49 0.54
CA LYS A 68 13.39 -0.63 -0.37
C LYS A 68 13.99 -1.85 0.34
N LYS A 69 14.84 -1.63 1.36
CA LYS A 69 15.46 -2.70 2.16
C LYS A 69 14.48 -3.33 3.17
N LEU A 70 13.58 -2.53 3.74
CA LEU A 70 12.72 -2.96 4.85
C LEU A 70 11.31 -3.35 4.41
N PHE A 71 10.87 -2.91 3.23
CA PHE A 71 9.55 -3.23 2.73
C PHE A 71 9.42 -4.73 2.52
N ASN A 72 8.37 -5.31 3.10
CA ASN A 72 8.05 -6.72 2.99
C ASN A 72 6.53 -6.86 2.81
N LEU A 73 6.14 -7.45 1.68
CA LEU A 73 4.74 -7.61 1.31
C LEU A 73 4.03 -8.64 2.19
N ASP A 74 4.70 -9.73 2.56
CA ASP A 74 4.15 -10.75 3.46
C ASP A 74 3.86 -10.19 4.85
N TYR A 75 4.78 -9.36 5.36
CA TYR A 75 4.56 -8.67 6.63
C TYR A 75 3.37 -7.71 6.56
N LEU A 76 3.20 -7.00 5.44
CA LEU A 76 2.05 -6.12 5.24
C LEU A 76 0.72 -6.90 5.26
N ILE A 77 0.68 -8.06 4.59
CA ILE A 77 -0.50 -8.93 4.57
C ILE A 77 -0.81 -9.45 5.97
N GLN A 78 0.20 -9.94 6.69
CA GLN A 78 0.05 -10.42 8.07
C GLN A 78 -0.45 -9.33 9.02
N ALA A 79 0.03 -8.10 8.86
CA ALA A 79 -0.43 -6.96 9.66
C ALA A 79 -1.93 -6.71 9.44
N TRP A 80 -2.39 -6.70 8.18
CA TRP A 80 -3.81 -6.52 7.88
C TRP A 80 -4.69 -7.66 8.40
N GLU A 81 -4.22 -8.90 8.30
CA GLU A 81 -4.94 -10.07 8.83
C GLU A 81 -5.01 -10.03 10.37
N SER A 82 -3.94 -9.58 11.03
CA SER A 82 -3.91 -9.42 12.48
C SER A 82 -4.86 -8.32 12.94
N ASP A 83 -4.87 -7.16 12.27
CA ASP A 83 -5.79 -6.06 12.60
C ASP A 83 -7.25 -6.51 12.46
N LYS A 84 -7.57 -7.26 11.39
CA LYS A 84 -8.90 -7.82 11.18
C LYS A 84 -9.30 -8.80 12.29
N ASN A 85 -8.42 -9.72 12.66
CA ASN A 85 -8.71 -10.71 13.71
C ASN A 85 -8.91 -10.06 15.09
N HIS A 86 -8.24 -8.95 15.39
CA HIS A 86 -8.50 -8.18 16.60
C HIS A 86 -9.88 -7.53 16.57
N HIS A 87 -10.31 -6.99 15.42
CA HIS A 87 -11.64 -6.40 15.28
C HIS A 87 -12.78 -7.43 15.27
N ASP A 88 -12.56 -8.63 14.73
CA ASP A 88 -13.58 -9.68 14.66
C ASP A 88 -13.69 -10.51 15.97
N GLY A 89 -12.69 -10.42 16.87
CA GLY A 89 -12.59 -11.20 18.11
C GLY A 89 -13.07 -10.50 19.39
N GLU A 90 -13.24 -9.17 19.38
CA GLU A 90 -13.63 -8.40 20.57
C GLU A 90 -14.87 -7.54 20.33
N GLY A 91 -15.93 -7.81 21.09
CA GLY A 91 -16.92 -6.77 21.37
C GLY A 91 -16.27 -5.69 22.25
N GLY A 92 -16.11 -4.48 21.71
CA GLY A 92 -15.46 -3.32 22.35
C GLY A 92 -13.98 -3.27 21.98
N VAL A 93 -13.41 -2.19 21.42
CA VAL A 93 -13.56 -0.78 21.77
C VAL A 93 -13.23 0.13 20.57
N ASP A 94 -14.00 1.20 20.51
CA ASP A 94 -14.11 2.24 19.48
C ASP A 94 -12.93 3.25 19.47
N GLU A 95 -11.67 2.80 19.57
CA GLU A 95 -10.55 3.73 19.87
C GLU A 95 -9.33 3.62 18.95
N TRP A 96 -9.48 3.77 17.62
CA TRP A 96 -8.32 4.10 16.75
C TRP A 96 -8.61 5.13 15.64
N PHE A 97 -9.65 5.96 15.79
CA PHE A 97 -9.83 7.14 14.93
C PHE A 97 -9.29 8.39 15.63
N ILE A 98 -8.08 8.80 15.30
CA ILE A 98 -7.58 10.14 15.61
C ILE A 98 -8.31 11.13 14.65
N HIS A 99 -9.03 12.10 15.24
CA HIS A 99 -9.73 13.19 14.56
C HIS A 99 -8.80 14.12 13.76
#